data_AF-A0A286UID4-F1
#
_entry.id   AF-A0A286UID4-F1
#
_cell.length_a   1.000
_cell.length_b   1.000
_cell.length_c   1.000
_cell.angle_alpha   90.00
_cell.angle_beta   90.00
_cell.angle_gamma   90.00
#
_symmetry.space_group_name_H-M   'P 1'
#
loop_
_entity.id
_entity.type
_entity.pdbx_description
1 polymer ?
#
loop_
_entity_poly.entity_id
_entity_poly.type
_entity_poly.pdbx_seq_one_letter_code
_entity_poly.pdbx_strand_id
1 'polypeptide(L)'
;MWSYNDTMPPHVSDPDQDEDEEPLEDQAEYDSVGLILAELFRGSILLLQISTKKGALQDPDAEIYSNAAFGVGLLVEHSTQDLSPQYSLLLSALLPLFEIAPGSPSSKMTAHDNAAGAVGRIIVRNTTAVPLEQVLPIFIGALPLTNDFLENRPVFRALFHLFRVYPTALTPYMEKLLSVFGHVLDPSLPDQLGTESRSELVTLMASVRLSKYP
;
A
#
# COMPACT_ATOMS: atom_id res chain seq x y z
N MET A 1 -13.91 -56.99 3.28
CA MET A 1 -14.44 -56.55 4.59
C MET A 1 -13.25 -56.04 5.39
N TRP A 2 -13.02 -54.73 5.37
CA TRP A 2 -12.00 -54.07 6.20
C TRP A 2 -12.73 -52.97 6.96
N SER A 3 -12.88 -53.16 8.27
CA SER A 3 -13.62 -52.28 9.17
C SER A 3 -12.76 -51.11 9.62
N TYR A 4 -13.35 -49.92 9.55
CA TYR A 4 -12.91 -48.69 10.21
C TYR A 4 -12.60 -48.94 11.68
N ASN A 5 -11.49 -48.38 12.17
CA ASN A 5 -11.29 -48.16 13.59
C ASN A 5 -10.97 -46.67 13.79
N ASP A 6 -12.00 -45.92 14.18
CA ASP A 6 -11.93 -44.54 14.63
C ASP A 6 -11.29 -44.49 16.02
N THR A 7 -10.11 -43.88 16.11
CA THR A 7 -9.64 -43.26 17.36
C THR A 7 -8.99 -41.94 16.99
N MET A 8 -9.79 -40.86 17.02
CA MET A 8 -9.30 -39.50 17.02
C MET A 8 -8.44 -39.28 18.28
N PRO A 9 -7.22 -38.72 18.19
CA PRO A 9 -6.49 -38.28 19.37
C PRO A 9 -7.23 -37.10 20.04
N PRO A 10 -7.10 -36.94 21.36
CA PRO A 10 -7.78 -35.86 22.09
C PRO A 10 -7.31 -34.50 21.57
N HIS A 11 -8.27 -33.59 21.46
CA HIS A 11 -8.07 -32.18 21.15
C HIS A 11 -7.12 -31.59 22.20
N VAL A 12 -5.85 -31.42 21.85
CA VAL A 12 -4.94 -30.57 22.63
C VAL A 12 -5.36 -29.15 22.28
N SER A 13 -6.12 -28.53 23.18
CA SER A 13 -6.28 -27.08 23.18
C SER A 13 -4.89 -26.50 23.43
N ASP A 14 -4.31 -25.96 22.37
CA ASP A 14 -3.07 -25.19 22.39
C ASP A 14 -3.28 -23.96 23.28
N PRO A 15 -2.57 -23.85 24.43
CA PRO A 15 -2.78 -22.76 25.37
C PRO A 15 -2.15 -21.43 24.92
N ASP A 16 -1.52 -21.38 23.74
CA ASP A 16 -0.82 -20.20 23.23
C ASP A 16 -1.64 -19.38 22.21
N GLN A 17 -2.98 -19.55 22.14
CA GLN A 17 -3.84 -18.76 21.24
C GLN A 17 -4.21 -17.35 21.73
N ASP A 18 -3.51 -16.86 22.74
CA ASP A 18 -3.54 -15.45 23.14
C ASP A 18 -2.13 -14.85 22.98
N GLU A 19 -1.52 -15.00 21.80
CA GLU A 19 -0.54 -14.01 21.36
C GLU A 19 -1.35 -12.77 20.98
N ASP A 20 -1.57 -11.89 21.97
CA ASP A 20 -1.79 -10.48 21.71
C ASP A 20 -0.72 -10.08 20.68
N GLU A 21 -1.12 -9.93 19.40
CA GLU A 21 -0.25 -9.43 18.35
C GLU A 21 0.14 -8.00 18.76
N GLU A 22 1.17 -7.87 19.60
CA GLU A 22 1.80 -6.59 19.85
C GLU A 22 2.20 -6.07 18.46
N PRO A 23 1.69 -4.90 18.04
CA PRO A 23 2.11 -4.33 16.78
C PRO A 23 3.63 -4.24 16.85
N LEU A 24 4.30 -4.81 15.83
CA LEU A 24 5.74 -4.70 15.65
C LEU A 24 6.14 -3.26 16.01
N GLU A 25 7.16 -3.07 16.85
CA GLU A 25 7.51 -1.77 17.44
C GLU A 25 7.58 -0.66 16.37
N ASP A 26 8.06 -1.00 15.18
CA ASP A 26 8.09 -0.15 13.97
C ASP A 26 6.71 0.30 13.49
N GLN A 27 5.67 -0.55 13.60
CA GLN A 27 4.29 -0.25 13.22
C GLN A 27 3.63 0.73 14.18
N ALA A 28 3.78 0.50 15.49
CA ALA A 28 3.23 1.41 16.49
C ALA A 28 3.90 2.79 16.41
N GLU A 29 5.21 2.82 16.16
CA GLU A 29 5.96 4.05 15.92
C GLU A 29 5.53 4.73 14.62
N TYR A 30 5.39 3.99 13.51
CA TYR A 30 4.93 4.51 12.23
C TYR A 30 3.52 5.11 12.32
N ASP A 31 2.59 4.42 12.96
CA ASP A 31 1.24 4.89 13.19
C ASP A 31 1.24 6.13 14.11
N SER A 32 2.07 6.14 15.15
CA SER A 32 2.19 7.27 16.08
C SER A 32 2.80 8.50 15.43
N VAL A 33 3.89 8.34 14.67
CA VAL A 33 4.52 9.43 13.90
C VAL A 33 3.58 9.92 12.80
N GLY A 34 2.90 9.01 12.11
CA GLY A 34 1.88 9.34 11.11
C GLY A 34 0.72 10.14 11.69
N LEU A 35 0.26 9.76 12.90
CA LEU A 35 -0.77 10.49 13.64
C LEU A 35 -0.28 11.85 14.12
N ILE A 36 0.93 11.97 14.68
CA ILE A 36 1.50 13.25 15.13
C ILE A 36 1.66 14.21 13.95
N LEU A 37 2.18 13.72 12.83
CA LEU A 37 2.27 14.49 11.60
C LEU A 37 0.87 14.90 11.13
N ALA A 38 -0.09 13.97 11.05
CA ALA A 38 -1.47 14.27 10.67
C ALA A 38 -2.18 15.27 11.62
N GLU A 39 -1.91 15.22 12.92
CA GLU A 39 -2.44 16.12 13.95
C GLU A 39 -1.85 17.53 13.79
N LEU A 40 -0.55 17.64 13.51
CA LEU A 40 0.12 18.89 13.12
C LEU A 40 -0.44 19.46 11.80
N PHE A 41 -0.99 18.61 10.94
CA PHE A 41 -1.54 18.95 9.63
C PHE A 41 -3.07 19.16 9.60
N ARG A 42 -3.77 19.08 10.74
CA ARG A 42 -5.21 19.36 10.80
C ARG A 42 -5.52 20.80 10.32
N GLY A 43 -6.03 20.91 9.08
CA GLY A 43 -6.75 22.08 8.60
C GLY A 43 -6.07 22.97 7.55
N SER A 44 -4.89 22.63 7.03
CA SER A 44 -4.15 23.54 6.16
C SER A 44 -4.17 23.12 4.68
N ILE A 45 -5.17 23.61 3.95
CA ILE A 45 -5.12 23.83 2.48
C ILE A 45 -3.78 24.47 2.05
N LEU A 46 -3.15 25.23 2.96
CA LEU A 46 -1.84 25.84 2.80
C LEU A 46 -0.70 24.82 2.60
N LEU A 47 -0.72 23.65 3.27
CA LEU A 47 0.31 22.62 3.07
C LEU A 47 0.14 21.87 1.76
N LEU A 48 -1.12 21.65 1.35
CA LEU A 48 -1.41 21.14 0.01
C LEU A 48 -0.87 22.09 -1.07
N GLN A 49 -1.02 23.40 -0.87
CA GLN A 49 -0.48 24.42 -1.75
C GLN A 49 1.05 24.48 -1.74
N ILE A 50 1.68 24.32 -0.56
CA ILE A 50 3.15 24.25 -0.42
C ILE A 50 3.70 23.00 -1.10
N SER A 51 3.08 21.84 -0.95
CA SER A 51 3.57 20.61 -1.60
C SER A 51 3.37 20.62 -3.13
N THR A 52 2.33 21.31 -3.67
CA THR A 52 1.94 21.16 -5.08
C THR A 52 2.31 22.31 -6.02
N LYS A 53 2.52 23.55 -5.53
CA LYS A 53 2.89 24.71 -6.38
C LYS A 53 4.21 25.31 -5.93
N LYS A 54 5.31 24.90 -6.59
CA LYS A 54 6.69 25.39 -6.37
C LYS A 54 7.26 25.07 -4.97
N GLY A 55 6.88 23.93 -4.39
CA GLY A 55 7.43 23.46 -3.12
C GLY A 55 7.66 21.95 -3.08
N ALA A 56 7.75 21.40 -1.87
CA ALA A 56 8.55 20.22 -1.51
C ALA A 56 8.54 19.01 -2.47
N LEU A 57 7.44 18.70 -3.17
CA LEU A 57 7.41 17.61 -4.18
C LEU A 57 8.24 17.89 -5.45
N GLN A 58 8.63 19.15 -5.67
CA GLN A 58 9.45 19.60 -6.80
C GLN A 58 10.83 20.08 -6.32
N ASP A 59 11.21 19.77 -5.08
CA ASP A 59 12.49 20.16 -4.52
C ASP A 59 13.64 19.41 -5.23
N PRO A 60 14.83 20.02 -5.44
CA PRO A 60 15.99 19.29 -5.92
C PRO A 60 16.45 18.16 -4.99
N ASP A 61 16.14 18.24 -3.69
CA ASP A 61 16.49 17.22 -2.71
C ASP A 61 15.45 16.08 -2.65
N ALA A 62 15.95 14.86 -2.84
CA ALA A 62 15.15 13.65 -2.82
C ALA A 62 14.53 13.30 -1.49
N GLU A 63 15.17 13.68 -0.40
CA GLU A 63 14.61 13.47 0.93
C GLU A 63 13.38 14.38 1.15
N ILE A 64 13.43 15.60 0.64
CA ILE A 64 12.36 16.59 0.79
C ILE A 64 11.11 16.16 0.01
N TYR A 65 11.24 15.77 -1.26
CA TYR A 65 10.06 15.30 -2.01
C TYR A 65 9.58 13.92 -1.56
N SER A 66 10.46 13.06 -1.04
CA SER A 66 10.06 11.79 -0.43
C SER A 66 9.14 12.01 0.78
N ASN A 67 9.57 12.85 1.73
CA ASN A 67 8.78 13.19 2.92
C ASN A 67 7.48 13.90 2.55
N ALA A 68 7.49 14.73 1.51
CA ALA A 68 6.30 15.38 1.01
C ALA A 68 5.30 14.39 0.40
N ALA A 69 5.76 13.36 -0.31
CA ALA A 69 4.90 12.31 -0.86
C ALA A 69 4.21 11.53 0.26
N PHE A 70 4.98 11.09 1.26
CA PHE A 70 4.45 10.44 2.45
C PHE A 70 3.41 11.30 3.18
N GLY A 71 3.75 12.57 3.45
CA GLY A 71 2.87 13.52 4.12
C GLY A 71 1.57 13.80 3.36
N VAL A 72 1.61 13.86 2.02
CA VAL A 72 0.40 13.97 1.19
C VAL A 72 -0.51 12.76 1.37
N GLY A 73 0.06 11.55 1.40
CA GLY A 73 -0.68 10.32 1.65
C GLY A 73 -1.41 10.35 2.98
N LEU A 74 -0.68 10.65 4.06
CA LEU A 74 -1.24 10.74 5.42
C LEU A 74 -2.30 11.84 5.55
N LEU A 75 -2.07 13.01 4.93
CA LEU A 75 -3.03 14.09 4.93
C LEU A 75 -4.36 13.63 4.31
N VAL A 76 -4.31 12.92 3.17
CA VAL A 76 -5.52 12.40 2.53
C VAL A 76 -6.21 11.33 3.38
N GLU A 77 -5.42 10.43 3.97
CA GLU A 77 -5.93 9.34 4.80
C GLU A 77 -6.65 9.85 6.07
N HIS A 78 -6.05 10.81 6.77
CA HIS A 78 -6.52 11.25 8.09
C HIS A 78 -7.34 12.55 8.07
N SER A 79 -7.41 13.26 6.95
CA SER A 79 -8.22 14.49 6.85
C SER A 79 -9.71 14.21 7.04
N THR A 80 -10.34 15.01 7.91
CA THR A 80 -11.79 15.03 8.08
C THR A 80 -12.51 15.85 7.00
N GLN A 81 -11.76 16.62 6.19
CA GLN A 81 -12.30 17.38 5.07
C GLN A 81 -12.33 16.53 3.80
N ASP A 82 -13.28 16.80 2.92
CA ASP A 82 -13.31 16.21 1.58
C ASP A 82 -12.20 16.83 0.72
N LEU A 83 -11.16 16.03 0.48
CA LEU A 83 -10.02 16.39 -0.37
C LEU A 83 -10.15 15.87 -1.81
N SER A 84 -11.27 15.21 -2.15
CA SER A 84 -11.48 14.66 -3.50
C SER A 84 -11.37 15.69 -4.63
N PRO A 85 -11.76 16.98 -4.47
CA PRO A 85 -11.58 17.97 -5.53
C PRO A 85 -10.11 18.27 -5.84
N GLN A 86 -9.17 17.89 -4.97
CA GLN A 86 -7.73 18.12 -5.17
C GLN A 86 -6.97 16.88 -5.65
N TYR A 87 -7.61 15.71 -5.77
CA TYR A 87 -6.92 14.47 -6.15
C TYR A 87 -6.19 14.59 -7.49
N SER A 88 -6.80 15.19 -8.51
CA SER A 88 -6.13 15.39 -9.80
C SER A 88 -4.86 16.23 -9.69
N LEU A 89 -4.86 17.24 -8.82
CA LEU A 89 -3.68 18.08 -8.57
C LEU A 89 -2.59 17.28 -7.83
N LEU A 90 -2.98 16.53 -6.80
CA LEU A 90 -2.05 15.71 -6.01
C LEU A 90 -1.41 14.61 -6.84
N LEU A 91 -2.22 13.86 -7.60
CA LEU A 91 -1.75 12.80 -8.49
C LEU A 91 -0.79 13.35 -9.55
N SER A 92 -1.11 14.53 -10.12
CA SER A 92 -0.21 15.20 -11.07
C SER A 92 1.12 15.62 -10.42
N ALA A 93 1.10 16.01 -9.14
CA ALA A 93 2.31 16.40 -8.41
C ALA A 93 3.17 15.19 -7.98
N LEU A 94 2.55 14.03 -7.74
CA LEU A 94 3.26 12.79 -7.43
C LEU A 94 3.84 12.10 -8.67
N LEU A 95 3.24 12.33 -9.85
CA LEU A 95 3.60 11.65 -11.10
C LEU A 95 5.12 11.66 -11.41
N PRO A 96 5.87 12.78 -11.27
CA PRO A 96 7.30 12.80 -11.57
C PRO A 96 8.14 11.86 -10.69
N LEU A 97 7.65 11.46 -9.52
CA LEU A 97 8.36 10.55 -8.61
C LEU A 97 8.38 9.11 -9.14
N PHE A 98 7.52 8.78 -10.10
CA PHE A 98 7.53 7.49 -10.78
C PHE A 98 8.56 7.41 -11.93
N GLU A 99 9.21 8.53 -12.27
CA GLU A 99 10.23 8.58 -13.31
C GLU A 99 11.62 8.21 -12.75
N ILE A 100 11.88 6.91 -12.63
CA ILE A 100 13.15 6.38 -12.14
C ILE A 100 14.07 6.00 -13.30
N ALA A 101 15.21 6.70 -13.42
CA ALA A 101 16.26 6.34 -14.37
C ALA A 101 17.12 5.18 -13.82
N PRO A 102 17.67 4.32 -14.68
CA PRO A 102 18.63 3.30 -14.25
C PRO A 102 19.81 3.92 -13.48
N GLY A 103 20.12 3.37 -12.31
CA GLY A 103 21.17 3.88 -11.43
C GLY A 103 20.80 5.13 -10.62
N SER A 104 19.51 5.46 -10.51
CA SER A 104 19.04 6.51 -9.60
C SER A 104 19.47 6.22 -8.15
N PRO A 105 19.80 7.26 -7.36
CA PRO A 105 20.22 7.07 -5.98
C PRO A 105 19.07 6.54 -5.12
N SER A 106 19.40 5.85 -4.02
CA SER A 106 18.44 5.22 -3.10
C SER A 106 17.34 6.17 -2.63
N SER A 107 17.65 7.44 -2.38
CA SER A 107 16.67 8.44 -1.97
C SER A 107 15.56 8.70 -2.99
N LYS A 108 15.85 8.58 -4.30
CA LYS A 108 14.80 8.65 -5.35
C LYS A 108 13.91 7.42 -5.33
N MET A 109 14.48 6.25 -5.06
CA MET A 109 13.73 5.01 -4.96
C MET A 109 12.80 5.02 -3.74
N THR A 110 13.27 5.52 -2.59
CA THR A 110 12.43 5.74 -1.41
C THR A 110 11.28 6.70 -1.72
N ALA A 111 11.54 7.80 -2.44
CA ALA A 111 10.48 8.71 -2.84
C ALA A 111 9.45 8.09 -3.79
N HIS A 112 9.90 7.22 -4.70
CA HIS A 112 9.04 6.44 -5.58
C HIS A 112 8.12 5.52 -4.77
N ASP A 113 8.65 4.82 -3.77
CA ASP A 113 7.87 3.92 -2.92
C ASP A 113 6.87 4.71 -2.06
N ASN A 114 7.27 5.85 -1.50
CA ASN A 114 6.39 6.78 -0.79
C ASN A 114 5.29 7.35 -1.67
N ALA A 115 5.59 7.64 -2.94
CA ALA A 115 4.58 8.08 -3.90
C ALA A 115 3.56 6.96 -4.19
N ALA A 116 4.00 5.70 -4.30
CA ALA A 116 3.12 4.56 -4.46
C ALA A 116 2.18 4.43 -3.25
N GLY A 117 2.70 4.47 -2.03
CA GLY A 117 1.86 4.41 -0.84
C GLY A 117 0.92 5.60 -0.67
N ALA A 118 1.33 6.81 -1.04
CA ALA A 118 0.44 7.98 -1.10
C ALA A 118 -0.71 7.79 -2.09
N VAL A 119 -0.43 7.27 -3.30
CA VAL A 119 -1.48 6.92 -4.28
C VAL A 119 -2.41 5.85 -3.73
N GLY A 120 -1.89 4.83 -3.04
CA GLY A 120 -2.68 3.79 -2.38
C GLY A 120 -3.69 4.38 -1.38
N ARG A 121 -3.25 5.30 -0.52
CA ARG A 121 -4.11 6.02 0.43
C ARG A 121 -5.20 6.85 -0.26
N ILE A 122 -4.85 7.56 -1.34
CA ILE A 122 -5.79 8.33 -2.16
C ILE A 122 -6.87 7.42 -2.76
N ILE A 123 -6.48 6.27 -3.31
CA ILE A 123 -7.40 5.27 -3.90
C ILE A 123 -8.40 4.76 -2.85
N VAL A 124 -7.93 4.37 -1.67
CA VAL A 124 -8.79 3.84 -0.59
C VAL A 124 -9.72 4.92 -0.06
N ARG A 125 -9.23 6.17 0.06
CA ARG A 125 -10.01 7.26 0.67
C ARG A 125 -11.26 7.62 -0.13
N ASN A 126 -11.14 7.74 -1.46
CA ASN A 126 -12.30 7.92 -2.33
C ASN A 126 -11.99 7.46 -3.76
N THR A 127 -12.21 6.18 -4.02
CA THR A 127 -11.92 5.56 -5.31
C THR A 127 -12.69 6.19 -6.47
N THR A 128 -13.93 6.65 -6.22
CA THR A 128 -14.77 7.25 -7.28
C THR A 128 -14.24 8.59 -7.79
N ALA A 129 -13.43 9.28 -6.99
CA ALA A 129 -12.80 10.54 -7.36
C ALA A 129 -11.44 10.36 -8.05
N VAL A 130 -10.94 9.13 -8.16
CA VAL A 130 -9.64 8.82 -8.78
C VAL A 130 -9.84 8.45 -10.25
N PRO A 131 -9.09 9.05 -11.19
CA PRO A 131 -9.08 8.64 -12.59
C PRO A 131 -8.32 7.31 -12.76
N LEU A 132 -8.93 6.20 -12.33
CA LEU A 132 -8.28 4.88 -12.23
C LEU A 132 -7.63 4.41 -13.53
N GLU A 133 -8.25 4.66 -14.68
CA GLU A 133 -7.68 4.27 -15.99
C GLU A 133 -6.30 4.87 -16.25
N GLN A 134 -6.05 6.08 -15.73
CA GLN A 134 -4.77 6.77 -15.86
C GLN A 134 -3.81 6.39 -14.72
N VAL A 135 -4.35 6.13 -13.52
CA VAL A 135 -3.56 5.90 -12.30
C VAL A 135 -3.05 4.47 -12.20
N LEU A 136 -3.85 3.47 -12.55
CA LEU A 136 -3.49 2.05 -12.37
C LEU A 136 -2.25 1.59 -13.15
N PRO A 137 -2.01 2.01 -14.42
CA PRO A 137 -0.78 1.65 -15.12
C PRO A 137 0.48 2.09 -14.39
N ILE A 138 0.44 3.27 -13.76
CA ILE A 138 1.58 3.86 -13.04
C ILE A 138 1.71 3.20 -11.67
N PHE A 139 0.61 3.13 -10.92
CA PHE A 139 0.58 2.56 -9.58
C PHE A 139 0.99 1.08 -9.54
N ILE A 140 0.49 0.26 -10.47
CA ILE A 140 0.88 -1.16 -10.55
C ILE A 140 2.25 -1.32 -11.22
N GLY A 141 2.61 -0.41 -12.13
CA GLY A 141 3.93 -0.36 -12.75
C GLY A 141 5.07 -0.14 -11.75
N ALA A 142 4.79 0.59 -10.66
CA ALA A 142 5.70 0.84 -9.56
C ALA A 142 6.03 -0.41 -8.72
N LEU A 143 5.28 -1.50 -8.86
CA LEU A 143 5.46 -2.70 -8.02
C LEU A 143 6.42 -3.72 -8.65
N PRO A 144 7.14 -4.52 -7.86
CA PRO A 144 7.23 -4.46 -6.39
C PRO A 144 8.02 -3.23 -5.92
N LEU A 145 7.71 -2.76 -4.71
CA LEU A 145 8.54 -1.75 -4.04
C LEU A 145 9.91 -2.34 -3.71
N THR A 146 10.95 -1.52 -3.55
CA THR A 146 12.32 -2.02 -3.39
C THR A 146 13.12 -1.38 -2.26
N ASN A 147 12.68 -0.24 -1.74
CA ASN A 147 13.45 0.59 -0.82
C ASN A 147 12.69 0.91 0.46
N ASP A 148 11.40 1.23 0.37
CA ASP A 148 10.54 1.44 1.54
C ASP A 148 9.38 0.43 1.56
N PHE A 149 9.60 -0.68 2.28
CA PHE A 149 8.59 -1.73 2.39
C PHE A 149 7.45 -1.38 3.34
N LEU A 150 7.54 -0.33 4.16
CA LEU A 150 6.41 0.10 4.99
C LEU A 150 5.26 0.59 4.11
N GLU A 151 5.59 1.17 2.95
CA GLU A 151 4.60 1.61 1.96
C GLU A 151 3.90 0.44 1.24
N ASN A 152 4.34 -0.81 1.42
CA ASN A 152 3.53 -1.95 0.99
C ASN A 152 2.19 -2.02 1.74
N ARG A 153 2.11 -1.56 3.00
CA ARG A 153 0.84 -1.58 3.76
C ARG A 153 -0.28 -0.80 3.07
N PRO A 154 -0.14 0.51 2.77
CA PRO A 154 -1.15 1.26 2.03
C PRO A 154 -1.33 0.77 0.58
N VAL A 155 -0.26 0.29 -0.07
CA VAL A 155 -0.34 -0.27 -1.43
C VAL A 155 -1.23 -1.51 -1.46
N PHE A 156 -0.97 -2.49 -0.60
CA PHE A 156 -1.73 -3.74 -0.58
C PHE A 156 -3.15 -3.53 -0.07
N ARG A 157 -3.35 -2.64 0.92
CA ARG A 157 -4.70 -2.20 1.30
C ARG A 157 -5.48 -1.64 0.11
N ALA A 158 -4.85 -0.83 -0.75
CA ALA A 158 -5.48 -0.32 -1.96
C ALA A 158 -5.78 -1.43 -2.98
N LEU A 159 -4.86 -2.38 -3.19
CA LEU A 159 -5.09 -3.51 -4.08
C LEU A 159 -6.26 -4.37 -3.59
N PHE A 160 -6.29 -4.74 -2.31
CA PHE A 160 -7.38 -5.53 -1.74
C PHE A 160 -8.72 -4.81 -1.83
N HIS A 161 -8.74 -3.51 -1.54
CA HIS A 161 -9.91 -2.66 -1.76
C HIS A 161 -10.39 -2.72 -3.21
N LEU A 162 -9.49 -2.49 -4.18
CA LEU A 162 -9.83 -2.54 -5.60
C LEU A 162 -10.34 -3.91 -6.05
N PHE A 163 -9.78 -5.02 -5.55
CA PHE A 163 -10.32 -6.35 -5.84
C PHE A 163 -11.75 -6.53 -5.34
N ARG A 164 -12.12 -5.89 -4.22
CA ARG A 164 -13.48 -5.94 -3.68
C ARG A 164 -14.45 -5.04 -4.43
N VAL A 165 -14.06 -3.81 -4.72
CA VAL A 165 -14.99 -2.77 -5.20
C VAL A 165 -14.91 -2.48 -6.69
N TYR A 166 -13.77 -2.73 -7.34
CA TYR A 166 -13.53 -2.49 -8.77
C TYR A 166 -12.67 -3.59 -9.44
N PRO A 167 -13.00 -4.90 -9.29
CA PRO A 167 -12.14 -5.98 -9.77
C PRO A 167 -11.88 -5.96 -11.27
N THR A 168 -12.85 -5.49 -12.08
CA THR A 168 -12.70 -5.41 -13.54
C THR A 168 -11.57 -4.49 -13.96
N ALA A 169 -11.31 -3.40 -13.22
CA ALA A 169 -10.23 -2.46 -13.48
C ALA A 169 -8.83 -3.10 -13.32
N LEU A 170 -8.71 -4.18 -12.54
CA LEU A 170 -7.44 -4.89 -12.31
C LEU A 170 -7.15 -5.97 -13.37
N THR A 171 -8.15 -6.37 -14.14
CA THR A 171 -8.05 -7.43 -15.16
C THR A 171 -6.84 -7.28 -16.09
N PRO A 172 -6.55 -6.08 -16.65
CA PRO A 172 -5.42 -5.90 -17.57
C PRO A 172 -4.05 -6.11 -16.90
N TYR A 173 -3.97 -6.04 -15.57
CA TYR A 173 -2.73 -6.07 -14.82
C TYR A 173 -2.50 -7.40 -14.09
N MET A 174 -3.39 -8.38 -14.26
CA MET A 174 -3.36 -9.61 -13.47
C MET A 174 -2.05 -10.39 -13.60
N GLU A 175 -1.40 -10.41 -14.76
CA GLU A 175 -0.09 -11.08 -14.91
C GLU A 175 0.99 -10.41 -14.07
N LYS A 176 1.07 -9.07 -14.13
CA LYS A 176 2.00 -8.27 -13.32
C LYS A 176 1.71 -8.43 -11.83
N LEU A 177 0.44 -8.36 -11.42
CA LEU A 177 0.02 -8.53 -10.03
C LEU A 177 0.39 -9.91 -9.48
N LEU A 178 0.15 -10.99 -10.25
CA LEU A 178 0.53 -12.34 -9.84
C LEU A 178 2.05 -12.49 -9.67
N SER A 179 2.83 -11.84 -10.54
CA SER A 179 4.29 -11.79 -10.41
C SER A 179 4.73 -11.05 -9.15
N VAL A 180 4.12 -9.90 -8.86
CA VAL A 180 4.36 -9.12 -7.63
C VAL A 180 3.99 -9.93 -6.39
N PHE A 181 2.84 -10.62 -6.39
CA PHE A 181 2.40 -11.45 -5.27
C PHE A 181 3.34 -12.61 -5.01
N GLY A 182 3.82 -13.27 -6.07
CA GLY A 182 4.86 -14.30 -5.95
C GLY A 182 6.15 -13.75 -5.33
N HIS A 183 6.57 -12.55 -5.73
CA HIS A 183 7.77 -11.89 -5.19
C HIS A 183 7.63 -11.59 -3.68
N VAL A 184 6.57 -10.90 -3.26
CA VAL A 184 6.42 -10.50 -1.84
C VAL A 184 6.09 -11.66 -0.89
N LEU A 185 5.62 -12.79 -1.43
CA LEU A 185 5.39 -14.01 -0.68
C LEU A 185 6.59 -14.97 -0.67
N ASP A 186 7.67 -14.67 -1.40
CA ASP A 186 8.84 -15.51 -1.46
C ASP A 186 9.50 -15.61 -0.07
N PRO A 187 9.54 -16.80 0.55
CA PRO A 187 10.10 -16.97 1.89
C PRO A 187 11.63 -16.83 1.93
N SER A 188 12.30 -16.74 0.77
CA SER A 188 13.73 -16.47 0.68
C SER A 188 14.08 -14.98 0.77
N LEU A 189 13.09 -14.10 0.64
CA LEU A 189 13.24 -12.66 0.78
C LEU A 189 12.88 -12.20 2.20
N PRO A 190 13.38 -11.01 2.64
CA PRO A 190 12.90 -10.38 3.86
C PRO A 190 11.37 -10.20 3.82
N ASP A 191 10.73 -10.18 5.00
CA ASP A 191 9.30 -9.88 5.05
C ASP A 191 9.02 -8.45 4.58
N GLN A 192 8.00 -8.30 3.73
CA GLN A 192 7.59 -7.05 3.10
C GLN A 192 6.13 -6.68 3.34
N LEU A 193 5.34 -7.55 3.99
CA LEU A 193 3.88 -7.42 4.08
C LEU A 193 3.32 -7.39 5.51
N GLY A 194 4.07 -7.88 6.50
CA GLY A 194 3.52 -8.15 7.83
C GLY A 194 2.47 -9.26 7.82
N THR A 195 2.10 -9.76 9.00
CA THR A 195 1.21 -10.94 9.17
C THR A 195 -0.17 -10.74 8.55
N GLU A 196 -0.82 -9.60 8.84
CA GLU A 196 -2.19 -9.31 8.37
C GLU A 196 -2.26 -9.24 6.84
N SER A 197 -1.47 -8.37 6.20
CA SER A 197 -1.49 -8.22 4.74
C SER A 197 -1.10 -9.50 4.02
N ARG A 198 -0.18 -10.29 4.60
CA ARG A 198 0.21 -11.61 4.08
C ARG A 198 -0.97 -12.58 4.11
N SER A 199 -1.69 -12.66 5.22
CA SER A 199 -2.87 -13.53 5.37
C SER A 199 -3.96 -13.17 4.37
N GLU A 200 -4.24 -11.86 4.23
CA GLU A 200 -5.22 -11.36 3.28
C GLU A 200 -4.82 -11.64 1.82
N LEU A 201 -3.53 -11.47 1.48
CA LEU A 201 -3.02 -11.78 0.15
C LEU A 201 -3.14 -13.27 -0.20
N VAL A 202 -2.81 -14.16 0.73
CA VAL A 202 -2.95 -15.61 0.53
C VAL A 202 -4.42 -15.98 0.27
N THR A 203 -5.33 -15.39 1.04
CA THR A 203 -6.78 -15.57 0.86
C THR A 203 -7.24 -15.08 -0.51
N LEU A 204 -6.78 -13.89 -0.93
CA LEU A 204 -7.07 -13.34 -2.25
C LEU A 204 -6.56 -14.26 -3.36
N MET A 205 -5.33 -14.75 -3.27
CA MET A 205 -4.74 -15.65 -4.27
C MET A 205 -5.52 -16.96 -4.40
N ALA A 206 -6.00 -17.52 -3.29
CA ALA A 206 -6.88 -18.69 -3.33
C ALA A 206 -8.17 -18.39 -4.09
N SER A 207 -8.80 -17.23 -3.86
CA SER A 207 -10.02 -16.83 -4.56
C SER A 207 -9.82 -16.63 -6.07
N VAL A 208 -8.70 -16.01 -6.47
CA VAL A 208 -8.34 -15.79 -7.88
C VAL A 208 -8.04 -17.10 -8.59
N ARG A 209 -7.41 -18.07 -7.90
CA ARG A 209 -7.15 -19.40 -8.45
C ARG A 209 -8.45 -20.16 -8.71
N LEU A 210 -9.39 -20.13 -7.76
CA LEU A 210 -10.68 -20.79 -7.90
C LEU A 210 -11.54 -20.18 -9.01
N SER A 211 -11.48 -18.86 -9.23
CA SER A 211 -12.26 -18.22 -10.30
C SER A 211 -11.71 -18.50 -11.70
N LYS A 212 -10.39 -18.75 -11.85
CA LYS A 212 -9.77 -19.13 -13.13
C LYS A 212 -9.90 -20.63 -13.47
N TYR A 213 -10.06 -21.49 -12.46
CA TYR A 213 -10.14 -22.94 -12.61
C TYR A 213 -11.31 -23.50 -11.78
N PRO A 214 -12.57 -23.31 -12.25
CA PRO A 214 -13.77 -23.76 -11.54
C PRO A 214 -13.95 -25.29 -11.55
#